data_AF-W9Z4N4-F1
#
_entry.id   AF-W9Z4N4-F1
#
_cell.length_a   1.000
_cell.length_b   1.000
_cell.length_c   1.000
_cell.angle_alpha   90.00
_cell.angle_beta   90.00
_cell.angle_gamma   90.00
#
_symmetry.space_group_name_H-M   'P 1'
#
loop_
_entity.id
_entity.type
_entity.pdbx_description
1 polymer ?
#
loop_
_entity_poly.entity_id
_entity_poly.type
_entity_poly.pdbx_seq_one_letter_code
_entity_poly.pdbx_strand_id
1 'polypeptide(L)'
;MANVTAPKTMANFWPIETPISVQVCNATVQYTHLGWNDTINTFVHLPVSVDWNVRLLGTGGSGWATGQIAGLVLPATKGFVSVATDGGHSTSPLAPAADWVLAAKVNINWNLLNDFASVTLDDAATSF
;
A
#
# COMPACT_ATOMS: atom_id res chain seq x y z
N MET A 1 -9.22 8.59 -14.34
CA MET A 1 -8.71 7.30 -14.88
C MET A 1 -7.26 7.51 -15.29
N ALA A 2 -6.39 6.52 -15.06
CA ALA A 2 -4.96 6.59 -15.35
C ALA A 2 -4.46 5.27 -15.95
N ASN A 3 -3.49 5.35 -16.86
CA ASN A 3 -2.75 4.18 -17.33
C ASN A 3 -1.59 3.94 -16.38
N VAL A 4 -1.58 2.79 -15.71
CA VAL A 4 -0.49 2.38 -14.81
C VAL A 4 0.23 1.19 -15.41
N THR A 5 1.55 1.17 -15.26
CA THR A 5 2.43 0.10 -15.75
C THR A 5 3.13 -0.52 -14.58
N ALA A 6 3.16 -1.86 -14.54
CA ALA A 6 3.86 -2.58 -13.50
C ALA A 6 5.36 -2.26 -13.61
N PRO A 7 6.02 -1.84 -12.53
CA PRO A 7 7.45 -1.55 -12.56
C PRO A 7 8.27 -2.80 -12.88
N LYS A 8 9.38 -2.60 -13.60
CA LYS A 8 10.29 -3.69 -14.01
C LYS A 8 10.83 -4.47 -12.81
N THR A 9 11.11 -3.79 -11.71
CA THR A 9 11.59 -4.37 -10.45
C THR A 9 10.90 -3.72 -9.27
N MET A 10 10.58 -4.52 -8.25
CA MET A 10 10.12 -4.08 -6.93
C MET A 10 10.64 -5.04 -5.87
N ALA A 11 10.85 -4.54 -4.65
CA ALA A 11 11.22 -5.37 -3.51
C ALA A 11 10.16 -6.49 -3.31
N ASN A 12 10.63 -7.74 -3.22
CA ASN A 12 9.82 -8.96 -3.05
C ASN A 12 8.88 -9.35 -4.21
N PHE A 13 9.03 -8.75 -5.40
CA PHE A 13 8.32 -9.20 -6.60
C PHE A 13 9.25 -9.91 -7.58
N TRP A 14 8.73 -10.90 -8.30
CA TRP A 14 9.42 -11.49 -9.45
C TRP A 14 9.59 -10.39 -10.53
N PRO A 15 10.79 -10.20 -11.14
CA PRO A 15 11.03 -9.15 -12.14
C PRO A 15 10.00 -9.14 -13.27
N ILE A 16 9.66 -8.02 -13.89
CA ILE A 16 8.73 -8.05 -15.03
C ILE A 16 9.51 -7.71 -16.30
N GLU A 17 9.78 -8.72 -17.12
CA GLU A 17 10.55 -8.55 -18.35
C GLU A 17 9.73 -7.86 -19.45
N THR A 18 8.44 -8.19 -19.55
CA THR A 18 7.52 -7.58 -20.51
C THR A 18 6.61 -6.58 -19.81
N PRO A 19 6.62 -5.28 -20.18
CA PRO A 19 5.77 -4.28 -19.54
C PRO A 19 4.30 -4.68 -19.58
N ILE A 20 3.65 -4.66 -18.41
CA ILE A 20 2.22 -4.95 -18.28
C ILE A 20 1.53 -3.68 -17.79
N SER A 21 0.51 -3.24 -18.51
CA SER A 21 -0.23 -2.02 -18.20
C SER A 21 -1.73 -2.28 -18.09
N VAL A 22 -2.42 -1.44 -17.33
CA VAL A 22 -3.88 -1.48 -17.16
C VAL A 22 -4.39 -0.05 -16.94
N GLN A 23 -5.59 0.27 -17.43
CA GLN A 23 -6.26 1.50 -17.05
C GLN A 23 -7.05 1.29 -15.76
N VAL A 24 -6.86 2.19 -14.82
CA VAL A 24 -7.45 2.12 -13.48
C VAL A 24 -8.09 3.45 -13.09
N CYS A 25 -9.09 3.38 -12.23
CA CYS A 25 -9.45 4.50 -11.37
C CYS A 25 -8.59 4.42 -10.10
N ASN A 26 -7.75 5.43 -9.89
CA ASN A 26 -6.93 5.53 -8.69
C ASN A 26 -7.67 6.32 -7.64
N ALA A 27 -7.78 5.74 -6.45
CA ALA A 27 -8.24 6.44 -5.26
C ALA A 27 -7.16 6.35 -4.18
N THR A 28 -6.95 7.45 -3.47
CA THR A 28 -6.13 7.48 -2.26
C THR A 28 -7.01 8.04 -1.16
N VAL A 29 -7.17 7.26 -0.09
CA VAL A 29 -7.89 7.68 1.12
C VAL A 29 -6.84 7.99 2.18
N GLN A 30 -6.84 9.23 2.65
CA GLN A 30 -6.00 9.64 3.77
C GLN A 30 -6.84 9.74 5.03
N TYR A 31 -6.39 9.12 6.11
CA TYR A 31 -7.07 9.14 7.41
C TYR A 31 -6.07 9.12 8.57
N THR A 32 -6.61 9.28 9.77
CA THR A 32 -5.90 9.20 11.04
C THR A 32 -6.78 8.49 12.06
N HIS A 33 -6.17 7.76 12.99
CA HIS A 33 -6.87 7.24 14.16
C HIS A 33 -6.99 8.34 15.21
N LEU A 34 -8.17 8.43 15.83
CA LEU A 34 -8.45 9.48 16.80
C LEU A 34 -7.45 9.43 17.98
N GLY A 35 -6.68 10.51 18.13
CA GLY A 35 -5.67 10.64 19.20
C GLY A 35 -4.32 9.98 18.92
N TRP A 36 -4.13 9.36 17.75
CA TRP A 36 -2.86 8.68 17.41
C TRP A 36 -1.86 9.62 16.74
N ASN A 37 -2.35 10.70 16.12
CA ASN A 37 -1.56 11.67 15.37
C ASN A 37 -0.69 11.02 14.28
N ASP A 38 -1.25 9.99 13.66
CA ASP A 38 -0.77 9.31 12.46
C ASP A 38 -1.34 9.98 11.21
N THR A 39 -0.78 9.68 10.04
CA THR A 39 -1.33 10.12 8.75
C THR A 39 -1.13 8.98 7.77
N ILE A 40 -2.20 8.21 7.58
CA ILE A 40 -2.17 6.95 6.85
C ILE A 40 -2.78 7.16 5.48
N ASN A 41 -2.15 6.62 4.45
CA ASN A 41 -2.69 6.60 3.10
C ASN A 41 -3.00 5.16 2.69
N THR A 42 -4.26 4.92 2.34
CA THR A 42 -4.70 3.70 1.67
C THR A 42 -4.89 3.96 0.18
N PHE A 43 -4.21 3.18 -0.64
CA PHE A 43 -4.20 3.26 -2.09
C PHE A 43 -5.13 2.19 -2.67
N VAL A 44 -5.96 2.56 -3.63
CA VAL A 44 -6.86 1.63 -4.33
C VAL A 44 -6.74 1.83 -5.84
N HIS A 45 -6.58 0.72 -6.57
CA HIS A 45 -6.72 0.68 -8.03
C HIS A 45 -7.97 -0.13 -8.38
N LEU A 46 -8.95 0.54 -8.99
CA LEU A 46 -10.11 -0.14 -9.59
C LEU A 46 -9.84 -0.32 -11.09
N PRO A 47 -9.73 -1.56 -11.60
CA PRO A 47 -9.51 -1.78 -13.03
C PRO A 47 -10.74 -1.33 -13.84
N VAL A 48 -10.50 -0.54 -14.90
CA VAL A 48 -11.57 -0.04 -15.78
C VAL A 48 -11.40 -0.45 -17.25
N SER A 49 -10.20 -0.86 -17.66
CA SER A 49 -9.97 -1.42 -19.02
C SER A 49 -9.95 -2.95 -19.08
N VAL A 50 -10.16 -3.60 -17.94
CA VAL A 50 -10.32 -5.06 -17.83
C VAL A 50 -11.52 -5.32 -16.93
N ASP A 51 -12.25 -6.40 -17.20
CA ASP A 51 -13.43 -6.74 -16.41
C ASP A 51 -13.04 -7.01 -14.96
N TRP A 52 -13.73 -6.34 -14.04
CA TRP A 52 -13.58 -6.62 -12.62
C TRP A 52 -14.10 -8.02 -12.32
N ASN A 53 -13.24 -8.87 -11.76
CA ASN A 53 -13.54 -10.26 -11.44
C ASN A 53 -14.31 -10.43 -10.11
N VAL A 54 -14.84 -9.33 -9.57
CA VAL A 54 -15.60 -9.26 -8.31
C VAL A 54 -14.78 -9.67 -7.08
N ARG A 55 -13.44 -9.54 -7.16
CA ARG A 55 -12.53 -9.81 -6.04
C ARG A 55 -11.72 -8.58 -5.68
N LEU A 56 -11.45 -8.49 -4.39
CA LEU A 56 -10.51 -7.55 -3.80
C LEU A 56 -9.23 -8.28 -3.40
N LEU A 57 -8.08 -7.65 -3.61
CA LEU A 57 -6.78 -8.19 -3.20
C LEU A 57 -5.95 -7.11 -2.51
N GLY A 58 -5.58 -7.36 -1.25
CA GLY A 58 -4.62 -6.54 -0.52
C GLY A 58 -3.19 -6.92 -0.86
N THR A 59 -2.35 -5.93 -1.16
CA THR A 59 -0.91 -6.13 -1.36
C THR A 59 -0.15 -5.62 -0.14
N GLY A 60 0.72 -6.48 0.40
CA GLY A 60 1.58 -6.14 1.53
C GLY A 60 2.85 -5.40 1.14
N GLY A 61 3.71 -5.21 2.14
CA GLY A 61 5.01 -4.55 2.00
C GLY A 61 6.22 -5.48 2.04
N SER A 62 7.34 -4.94 2.51
CA SER A 62 8.63 -5.62 2.66
C SER A 62 9.43 -5.04 3.81
N GLY A 63 10.03 -5.90 4.64
CA GLY A 63 10.90 -5.44 5.72
C GLY A 63 10.14 -4.50 6.68
N TRP A 64 10.62 -3.27 6.81
CA TRP A 64 10.02 -2.21 7.65
C TRP A 64 9.20 -1.18 6.88
N ALA A 65 8.86 -1.48 5.62
CA ALA A 65 7.93 -0.70 4.82
C ALA A 65 6.67 -1.55 4.57
N THR A 66 5.51 -0.92 4.63
CA THR A 66 4.23 -1.55 4.27
C THR A 66 4.00 -1.50 2.75
N GLY A 67 2.75 -1.63 2.32
CA GLY A 67 2.39 -1.63 0.92
C GLY A 67 2.66 -0.29 0.23
N GLN A 68 2.72 -0.33 -1.09
CA GLN A 68 2.95 0.85 -1.93
C GLN A 68 2.07 0.80 -3.18
N ILE A 69 1.68 1.96 -3.68
CA ILE A 69 0.78 2.09 -4.84
C ILE A 69 1.28 1.32 -6.08
N ALA A 70 2.60 1.21 -6.28
CA ALA A 70 3.17 0.47 -7.39
C ALA A 70 2.87 -1.05 -7.34
N GLY A 71 2.66 -1.60 -6.14
CA GLY A 71 2.34 -3.02 -5.94
C GLY A 71 0.93 -3.39 -6.43
N LEU A 72 0.06 -2.39 -6.61
CA LEU A 72 -1.33 -2.57 -7.00
C LEU A 72 -1.53 -2.91 -8.48
N VAL A 73 -0.53 -2.63 -9.32
CA VAL A 73 -0.69 -2.74 -10.78
C VAL A 73 -0.88 -4.20 -11.21
N LEU A 74 -0.07 -5.12 -10.70
CA LEU A 74 -0.13 -6.52 -11.10
C LEU A 74 -1.50 -7.16 -10.83
N PRO A 75 -2.08 -7.08 -9.61
CA PRO A 75 -3.42 -7.62 -9.38
C PRO A 75 -4.51 -6.92 -10.22
N ALA A 76 -4.40 -5.60 -10.43
CA ALA A 76 -5.34 -4.86 -11.27
C ALA A 76 -5.35 -5.37 -12.72
N THR A 77 -4.19 -5.75 -13.28
CA THR A 77 -4.12 -6.36 -14.63
C THR A 77 -4.82 -7.72 -14.72
N LYS A 78 -5.13 -8.35 -13.58
CA LYS A 78 -5.86 -9.62 -13.47
C LYS A 78 -7.33 -9.43 -13.08
N GLY A 79 -7.82 -8.18 -13.15
CA GLY A 79 -9.20 -7.84 -12.87
C GLY A 79 -9.56 -7.77 -11.38
N PHE A 80 -8.58 -7.74 -10.47
CA PHE A 80 -8.87 -7.47 -9.05
C PHE A 80 -8.99 -5.97 -8.80
N VAL A 81 -9.87 -5.56 -7.89
CA VAL A 81 -9.66 -4.29 -7.18
C VAL A 81 -8.51 -4.53 -6.21
N SER A 82 -7.45 -3.73 -6.31
CA SER A 82 -6.26 -3.89 -5.49
C SER A 82 -6.10 -2.76 -4.50
N VAL A 83 -5.65 -3.10 -3.29
CA VAL A 83 -5.51 -2.18 -2.16
C VAL A 83 -4.17 -2.34 -1.43
N ALA A 84 -3.61 -1.24 -0.94
CA ALA A 84 -2.41 -1.21 -0.10
C ALA A 84 -2.48 -0.03 0.88
N THR A 85 -1.68 -0.08 1.94
CA THR A 85 -1.53 1.02 2.90
C THR A 85 -0.04 1.34 3.13
N ASP A 86 0.29 2.62 3.31
CA ASP A 86 1.62 3.06 3.75
C ASP A 86 1.84 2.95 5.26
N GLY A 87 0.83 2.48 6.01
CA GLY A 87 0.93 2.27 7.45
C GLY A 87 1.30 3.52 8.24
N GLY A 88 1.09 4.72 7.68
CA GLY A 88 1.42 5.99 8.33
C GLY A 88 2.91 6.34 8.34
N HIS A 89 3.75 5.68 7.54
CA HIS A 89 5.19 5.92 7.49
C HIS A 89 5.78 5.76 6.09
N SER A 90 7.11 5.90 5.97
CA SER A 90 7.80 5.79 4.68
C SER A 90 7.63 4.39 4.07
N THR A 91 7.16 4.33 2.83
CA THR A 91 7.09 3.08 2.06
C THR A 91 8.43 2.65 1.45
N SER A 92 9.51 3.39 1.71
CA SER A 92 10.85 3.05 1.21
C SER A 92 11.44 1.94 2.07
N PRO A 93 11.75 0.75 1.51
CA PRO A 93 12.38 -0.33 2.28
C PRO A 93 13.82 -0.01 2.70
N LEU A 94 14.40 1.08 2.17
CA LEU A 94 15.72 1.57 2.55
C LEU A 94 15.66 2.64 3.64
N ALA A 95 14.47 3.15 3.98
CA ALA A 95 14.33 4.10 5.07
C ALA A 95 14.61 3.42 6.42
N PRO A 96 15.40 4.03 7.31
CA PRO A 96 15.62 3.49 8.65
C PRO A 96 14.29 3.37 9.40
N ALA A 97 13.94 2.16 9.86
CA ALA A 97 12.73 1.94 10.66
C ALA A 97 12.69 2.84 11.90
N ALA A 98 13.86 3.13 12.47
CA ALA A 98 14.01 4.01 13.62
C ALA A 98 13.44 5.43 13.41
N ASP A 99 13.31 5.90 12.17
CA ASP A 99 12.76 7.24 11.88
C ASP A 99 11.26 7.34 12.18
N TRP A 100 10.52 6.23 12.15
CA TRP A 100 9.09 6.20 12.44
C TRP A 100 8.75 5.34 13.67
N VAL A 101 9.50 4.27 13.92
CA VAL A 101 9.30 3.37 15.07
C VAL A 101 9.66 4.08 16.38
N LEU A 102 10.57 5.06 16.38
CA LEU A 102 11.03 5.72 17.60
C LEU A 102 10.50 7.15 17.75
N ALA A 103 9.56 7.34 18.67
CA ALA A 103 9.13 8.64 19.15
C ALA A 103 10.30 9.40 19.80
N ALA A 104 10.58 10.60 19.28
CA ALA A 104 11.72 11.43 19.68
C ALA A 104 13.08 10.70 19.65
N LYS A 105 13.19 9.59 18.90
CA LYS A 105 14.37 8.70 18.82
C LYS A 105 14.77 8.00 20.13
N VAL A 106 13.89 7.95 21.13
CA VAL A 106 14.21 7.37 22.45
C VAL A 106 13.17 6.36 22.94
N ASN A 107 11.91 6.51 22.55
CA ASN A 107 10.81 5.63 22.96
C ASN A 107 10.14 5.01 21.73
N ILE A 108 9.52 3.83 21.87
CA ILE A 108 8.74 3.24 20.79
C ILE A 108 7.48 4.07 20.54
N ASN A 109 7.21 4.42 19.29
CA ASN A 109 5.93 4.92 18.83
C ASN A 109 4.98 3.73 18.64
N TRP A 110 4.26 3.38 19.70
CA TRP A 110 3.36 2.22 19.69
C TRP A 110 2.22 2.35 18.68
N ASN A 111 1.74 3.56 18.40
CA ASN A 111 0.67 3.78 17.43
C ASN A 111 1.12 3.38 16.03
N LEU A 112 2.20 3.98 15.53
CA LEU A 112 2.74 3.62 14.21
C LEU A 112 3.22 2.16 14.15
N LEU A 113 3.70 1.60 15.28
CA LEU A 113 4.08 0.19 15.31
C LEU A 113 2.86 -0.74 15.18
N ASN A 114 1.73 -0.40 15.81
CA ASN A 114 0.47 -1.12 15.66
C ASN A 114 -0.11 -0.94 14.26
N ASP A 115 -0.01 0.26 13.68
CA ASP A 115 -0.38 0.56 12.29
C ASP A 115 0.36 -0.34 11.32
N PHE A 116 1.69 -0.43 11.46
CA PHE A 116 2.54 -1.33 10.70
C PHE A 116 2.19 -2.81 10.90
N ALA A 117 1.90 -3.22 12.15
CA ALA A 117 1.74 -4.62 12.50
C ALA A 117 0.40 -5.21 12.05
N SER A 118 -0.70 -4.47 12.18
CA SER A 118 -2.03 -5.02 11.86
C SER A 118 -3.11 -3.99 11.55
N VAL A 119 -3.13 -2.84 12.22
CA VAL A 119 -4.31 -1.95 12.22
C VAL A 119 -4.60 -1.42 10.82
N THR A 120 -3.60 -0.83 10.17
CA THR A 120 -3.82 -0.23 8.84
C THR A 120 -4.09 -1.25 7.75
N LEU A 121 -3.69 -2.51 7.95
CA LEU A 121 -4.04 -3.60 7.04
C LEU A 121 -5.53 -3.98 7.20
N ASP A 122 -6.05 -3.99 8.42
CA ASP A 122 -7.48 -4.19 8.71
C ASP A 122 -8.33 -3.03 8.18
N ASP A 123 -7.90 -1.79 8.43
CA ASP A 123 -8.54 -0.60 7.88
C ASP A 123 -8.61 -0.70 6.35
N ALA A 124 -7.47 -0.98 5.71
CA ALA A 124 -7.38 -1.14 4.27
C ALA A 124 -8.16 -2.34 3.73
N ALA A 125 -8.67 -3.27 4.56
CA ALA A 125 -9.52 -4.37 4.15
C ALA A 125 -11.01 -4.12 4.38
N THR A 126 -11.36 -3.15 5.23
CA THR A 126 -12.74 -2.91 5.69
C THR A 126 -13.31 -1.54 5.30
N SER A 127 -12.48 -0.60 4.85
CA SER A 127 -12.87 0.80 4.61
C SER A 127 -13.57 1.08 3.26
N PHE A 128 -14.29 0.11 2.68
CA PHE A 128 -15.00 0.26 1.38
C PHE A 128 -16.50 0.00 1.48
#